data_AF-A0A7C5R8Y7-F1
#
_entry.id   AF-A0A7C5R8Y7-F1
#
_cell.length_a   1.000
_cell.length_b   1.000
_cell.length_c   1.000
_cell.angle_alpha   90.00
_cell.angle_beta   90.00
_cell.angle_gamma   90.00
#
_symmetry.space_group_name_H-M   'P 1'
#
loop_
_entity.id
_entity.type
_entity.pdbx_description
1 polymer ?
#
loop_
_entity_poly.entity_id
_entity_poly.type
_entity_poly.pdbx_seq_one_letter_code
_entity_poly.pdbx_strand_id
1 'polypeptide(L)'
;MTIHAPELAAFRELAQSHDLVPVYRRLTSDTLTPVSAFYRLDSGGTACLFESVVGGERVGRYSFLAVRPYAEFVAWGTRVQLLDGDVMREESAADPLALLQAQVDRRVAVLPELPPFIGGAVGYAGYDVVRYTERLPNPPEDDRGLPDISFALYDEIVVFDHVQKTLYAIALADTSGQVDVESAYADACARVDRLAERLRWNDRRLAIHDVPVEAHAEGKLVYESNFDKESFL
;
A
#
# COMPACT_ATOMS: atom_id res chain seq x y z
N MET A 1 -19.69 -17.46 -14.56
CA MET A 1 -18.31 -17.32 -15.07
C MET A 1 -17.66 -16.19 -14.31
N THR A 2 -16.45 -16.41 -13.79
CA THR A 2 -15.61 -15.32 -13.31
C THR A 2 -15.08 -14.58 -14.53
N ILE A 3 -15.21 -13.25 -14.54
CA ILE A 3 -14.76 -12.42 -15.66
C ILE A 3 -13.59 -11.59 -15.13
N HIS A 4 -12.38 -11.99 -15.49
CA HIS A 4 -11.17 -11.19 -15.33
C HIS A 4 -11.04 -10.22 -16.50
N ALA A 5 -10.48 -9.05 -16.23
CA ALA A 5 -10.13 -8.08 -17.25
C ALA A 5 -8.66 -7.65 -17.06
N PRO A 6 -7.93 -7.37 -18.15
CA PRO A 6 -8.29 -7.65 -19.54
C PRO A 6 -8.36 -9.17 -19.82
N GLU A 7 -8.96 -9.58 -20.93
CA GLU A 7 -8.86 -10.97 -21.39
C GLU A 7 -7.43 -11.29 -21.86
N LEU A 8 -7.05 -12.58 -21.88
CA LEU A 8 -5.70 -13.05 -22.22
C LEU A 8 -5.15 -12.46 -23.53
N ALA A 9 -5.98 -12.26 -24.55
CA ALA A 9 -5.55 -11.66 -25.82
C ALA A 9 -5.04 -10.22 -25.63
N ALA A 10 -5.81 -9.36 -24.97
CA ALA A 10 -5.41 -7.99 -24.68
C ALA A 10 -4.27 -7.93 -23.65
N PHE A 11 -4.25 -8.83 -22.68
CA PHE A 11 -3.11 -8.98 -21.76
C PHE A 11 -1.80 -9.24 -22.50
N ARG A 12 -1.80 -10.15 -23.47
CA ARG A 12 -0.62 -10.45 -24.30
C ARG A 12 -0.13 -9.26 -25.10
N GLU A 13 -1.04 -8.41 -25.60
CA GLU A 13 -0.67 -7.18 -26.30
C GLU A 13 0.03 -6.20 -25.35
N LEU A 14 -0.53 -6.00 -24.16
CA LEU A 14 0.06 -5.11 -23.14
C LEU A 14 1.43 -5.60 -22.66
N ALA A 15 1.59 -6.91 -22.49
CA ALA A 15 2.83 -7.56 -22.03
C ALA A 15 4.02 -7.37 -23.00
N GLN A 16 3.79 -6.96 -24.25
CA GLN A 16 4.88 -6.72 -25.21
C GLN A 16 5.68 -5.46 -24.90
N SER A 17 5.08 -4.48 -24.21
CA SER A 17 5.70 -3.15 -24.00
C SER A 17 5.75 -2.69 -22.54
N HIS A 18 5.22 -3.48 -21.62
CA HIS A 18 5.15 -3.16 -20.19
C HIS A 18 5.82 -4.26 -19.38
N ASP A 19 6.38 -3.89 -18.23
CA ASP A 19 6.99 -4.83 -17.30
C ASP A 19 5.94 -5.39 -16.35
N LEU A 20 4.92 -4.59 -16.01
CA LEU A 20 3.79 -4.97 -15.15
C LEU A 20 2.46 -4.74 -15.88
N VAL A 21 1.60 -5.75 -15.90
CA VAL A 21 0.26 -5.66 -16.51
C VAL A 21 -0.82 -5.97 -15.47
N PRO A 22 -1.79 -5.08 -15.22
CA PRO A 22 -2.85 -5.35 -14.26
C PRO A 22 -3.83 -6.38 -14.79
N VAL A 23 -4.17 -7.34 -13.95
CA VAL A 23 -5.36 -8.20 -14.09
C VAL A 23 -6.27 -7.87 -12.92
N TYR A 24 -7.56 -7.73 -13.18
CA TYR A 24 -8.51 -7.32 -12.15
C TYR A 24 -9.89 -7.91 -12.33
N ARG A 25 -10.66 -7.83 -11.25
CA ARG A 25 -12.10 -8.03 -11.22
C ARG A 25 -12.76 -6.82 -10.60
N ARG A 26 -13.91 -6.46 -11.15
CA ARG A 26 -14.79 -5.44 -10.58
C ARG A 26 -15.94 -6.11 -9.85
N LEU A 27 -16.15 -5.75 -8.60
CA LEU A 27 -17.14 -6.34 -7.69
C LEU A 27 -18.04 -5.24 -7.14
N THR A 28 -19.27 -5.57 -6.75
CA THR A 28 -20.12 -4.64 -5.99
C THR A 28 -19.57 -4.47 -4.58
N SER A 29 -19.71 -3.27 -4.01
CA SER A 29 -19.18 -2.96 -2.67
C SER A 29 -20.25 -2.64 -1.64
N ASP A 30 -21.55 -2.76 -1.95
CA ASP A 30 -22.65 -2.33 -1.07
C ASP A 30 -22.65 -2.97 0.33
N THR A 31 -22.09 -4.18 0.46
CA THR A 31 -22.00 -4.93 1.72
C THR A 31 -20.64 -4.84 2.39
N LEU A 32 -19.73 -4.01 1.86
CA LEU A 32 -18.36 -3.84 2.32
C LEU A 32 -18.06 -2.37 2.58
N THR A 33 -17.37 -2.09 3.67
CA THR A 33 -16.68 -0.82 3.89
C THR A 33 -15.18 -1.06 3.71
N PRO A 34 -14.37 -0.03 3.41
CA PRO A 34 -12.92 -0.19 3.35
C PRO A 34 -12.33 -0.82 4.62
N VAL A 35 -12.84 -0.41 5.79
CA VAL A 35 -12.46 -1.00 7.08
C VAL A 35 -12.85 -2.47 7.19
N SER A 36 -14.09 -2.85 6.83
CA SER A 36 -14.50 -4.26 6.93
C SER A 36 -13.77 -5.15 5.93
N ALA A 37 -13.40 -4.62 4.77
CA ALA A 37 -12.53 -5.29 3.81
C ALA A 37 -11.10 -5.42 4.33
N PHE A 38 -10.54 -4.39 4.98
CA PHE A 38 -9.22 -4.46 5.62
C PHE A 38 -9.18 -5.62 6.61
N TYR A 39 -10.16 -5.72 7.52
CA TYR A 39 -10.23 -6.83 8.48
C TYR A 39 -10.30 -8.22 7.82
N ARG A 40 -11.01 -8.36 6.70
CA ARG A 40 -11.09 -9.64 5.96
C ARG A 40 -9.80 -9.98 5.24
N LEU A 41 -9.06 -8.95 4.81
CA LEU A 41 -7.81 -9.07 4.07
C LEU A 41 -6.56 -9.07 4.94
N ASP A 42 -6.65 -8.63 6.18
CA ASP A 42 -5.53 -8.65 7.10
C ASP A 42 -5.03 -10.09 7.31
N SER A 43 -3.72 -10.24 7.35
CA SER A 43 -3.01 -11.49 7.63
C SER A 43 -2.06 -11.35 8.82
N GLY A 44 -2.10 -10.23 9.55
CA GLY A 44 -1.21 -9.94 10.67
C GLY A 44 0.18 -9.47 10.27
N GLY A 45 0.39 -9.10 9.00
CA GLY A 45 1.64 -8.56 8.47
C GLY A 45 1.47 -7.12 7.98
N THR A 46 2.44 -6.61 7.23
CA THR A 46 2.42 -5.24 6.72
C THR A 46 1.24 -5.01 5.77
N ALA A 47 0.47 -3.96 6.05
CA ALA A 47 -0.77 -3.61 5.36
C ALA A 47 -1.01 -2.11 5.41
N CYS A 48 -1.76 -1.59 4.44
CA CYS A 48 -2.16 -0.19 4.40
C CYS A 48 -3.64 -0.02 4.08
N LEU A 49 -4.24 1.01 4.68
CA LEU A 49 -5.54 1.54 4.31
C LEU A 49 -5.41 3.05 4.15
N PHE A 50 -5.61 3.55 2.94
CA PHE A 50 -5.68 4.99 2.67
C PHE A 50 -7.10 5.41 2.34
N GLU A 51 -7.62 6.31 3.16
CA GLU A 51 -8.89 7.00 2.94
C GLU A 51 -8.62 8.50 2.89
N SER A 52 -9.36 9.21 2.05
CA SER A 52 -9.26 10.66 1.94
C SER A 52 -10.56 11.29 2.40
N VAL A 53 -10.47 12.39 3.14
CA VAL A 53 -11.61 13.27 3.44
C VAL A 53 -11.24 14.67 2.97
N VAL A 54 -12.02 15.20 2.04
CA VAL A 54 -11.88 16.56 1.49
C VAL A 54 -12.76 17.51 2.30
N GLY A 55 -12.14 18.53 2.89
CA GLY A 55 -12.84 19.59 3.64
C GLY A 55 -13.53 19.11 4.92
N GLY A 56 -13.11 17.97 5.49
CA GLY A 56 -13.66 17.42 6.73
C GLY A 56 -15.02 16.71 6.60
N GLU A 57 -15.68 16.81 5.44
CA GLU A 57 -17.06 16.33 5.28
C GLU A 57 -17.26 15.37 4.09
N ARG A 58 -16.41 15.42 3.05
CA ARG A 58 -16.59 14.60 1.84
C ARG A 58 -15.52 13.53 1.76
N VAL A 59 -15.91 12.26 1.80
CA VAL A 59 -14.99 11.16 1.50
C VAL A 59 -14.52 11.28 0.05
N GLY A 60 -13.21 11.15 -0.19
CA GLY A 60 -12.62 11.09 -1.51
C GLY A 60 -13.23 9.94 -2.33
N ARG A 61 -13.14 10.01 -3.66
CA ARG A 61 -13.78 8.99 -4.52
C ARG A 61 -13.26 7.57 -4.24
N TYR A 62 -11.97 7.46 -3.93
CA TYR A 62 -11.29 6.18 -3.77
C TYR A 62 -10.77 5.98 -2.34
N SER A 63 -10.89 4.74 -1.84
CA SER A 63 -10.09 4.23 -0.73
C SER A 63 -9.21 3.09 -1.26
N PHE A 64 -7.96 3.04 -0.81
CA PHE A 64 -6.96 2.07 -1.25
C PHE A 64 -6.58 1.14 -0.12
N LEU A 65 -6.54 -0.16 -0.40
CA LEU A 65 -6.27 -1.21 0.56
C LEU A 65 -5.26 -2.20 -0.02
N ALA A 66 -4.12 -2.37 0.62
CA ALA A 66 -3.13 -3.37 0.23
C ALA A 66 -2.66 -4.15 1.44
N VAL A 67 -2.42 -5.45 1.26
CA VAL A 67 -1.97 -6.38 2.30
C VAL A 67 -0.92 -7.30 1.67
N ARG A 68 -0.03 -7.85 2.50
CA ARG A 68 1.02 -8.80 2.05
C ARG A 68 1.87 -8.21 0.91
N PRO A 69 2.70 -7.20 1.20
CA PRO A 69 3.63 -6.73 0.19
C PRO A 69 4.53 -7.88 -0.27
N TYR A 70 4.97 -7.83 -1.53
CA TYR A 70 5.96 -8.79 -2.03
C TYR A 70 7.38 -8.43 -1.57
N ALA A 71 7.61 -7.15 -1.25
CA ALA A 71 8.87 -6.68 -0.72
C ALA A 71 8.71 -5.51 0.26
N GLU A 72 9.68 -5.33 1.17
CA GLU A 72 9.75 -4.19 2.08
C GLU A 72 11.15 -3.57 2.02
N PHE A 73 11.20 -2.24 1.91
CA PHE A 73 12.42 -1.44 1.81
C PHE A 73 12.50 -0.51 3.02
N VAL A 74 13.58 -0.61 3.79
CA VAL A 74 13.79 0.20 4.99
C VAL A 74 15.22 0.75 4.99
N ALA A 75 15.40 2.03 5.33
CA ALA A 75 16.72 2.66 5.36
C ALA A 75 16.95 3.53 6.59
N TRP A 76 18.20 3.53 7.08
CA TRP A 76 18.74 4.39 8.12
C TRP A 76 20.12 4.90 7.69
N GLY A 77 20.26 6.18 7.36
CA GLY A 77 21.51 6.72 6.88
C GLY A 77 21.97 6.02 5.60
N THR A 78 23.09 5.29 5.68
CA THR A 78 23.61 4.48 4.57
C THR A 78 23.27 3.00 4.69
N ARG A 79 22.57 2.57 5.73
CA ARG A 79 22.15 1.16 5.92
C ARG A 79 20.79 0.96 5.28
N VAL A 80 20.68 -0.04 4.42
CA VAL A 80 19.43 -0.43 3.75
C VAL A 80 19.12 -1.88 4.04
N GLN A 81 17.86 -2.15 4.36
CA GLN A 81 17.26 -3.47 4.47
C GLN A 81 16.23 -3.63 3.35
N LEU A 82 16.37 -4.72 2.59
CA LEU A 82 15.40 -5.15 1.59
C LEU A 82 14.93 -6.56 1.94
N LEU A 83 13.66 -6.67 2.31
CA LEU A 83 12.97 -7.95 2.42
C LEU A 83 12.30 -8.25 1.07
N ASP A 84 12.66 -9.37 0.44
CA ASP A 84 12.04 -9.86 -0.79
C ASP A 84 11.45 -11.25 -0.50
N GLY A 85 10.13 -11.32 -0.35
CA GLY A 85 9.46 -12.47 0.24
C GLY A 85 9.98 -12.77 1.65
N ASP A 86 10.61 -13.93 1.83
CA ASP A 86 11.21 -14.36 3.11
C ASP A 86 12.73 -14.07 3.19
N VAL A 87 13.31 -13.48 2.15
CA VAL A 87 14.75 -13.24 2.04
C VAL A 87 15.08 -11.81 2.44
N MET A 88 15.66 -11.65 3.64
CA MET A 88 16.21 -10.37 4.08
C MET A 88 17.62 -10.16 3.54
N ARG A 89 17.86 -9.01 2.92
CA ARG A 89 19.19 -8.54 2.50
C ARG A 89 19.50 -7.22 3.18
N GLU A 90 20.74 -7.09 3.62
CA GLU A 90 21.29 -5.83 4.11
C GLU A 90 22.42 -5.39 3.22
N GLU A 91 22.42 -4.10 2.86
CA GLU A 91 23.51 -3.48 2.15
C GLU A 91 23.78 -2.07 2.66
N SER A 92 25.00 -1.60 2.38
CA SER A 92 25.35 -0.20 2.59
C SER A 92 25.27 0.54 1.27
N ALA A 93 24.52 1.64 1.25
CA ALA A 93 24.25 2.45 0.08
C ALA A 93 24.56 3.91 0.38
N ALA A 94 25.34 4.55 -0.50
CA ALA A 94 25.58 5.98 -0.39
C ALA A 94 24.32 6.81 -0.67
N ASP A 95 23.41 6.27 -1.48
CA ASP A 95 22.12 6.89 -1.83
C ASP A 95 20.98 5.86 -1.73
N PRO A 96 20.30 5.77 -0.57
CA PRO A 96 19.14 4.90 -0.42
C PRO A 96 17.95 5.28 -1.31
N LEU A 97 17.82 6.53 -1.74
CA LEU A 97 16.73 6.96 -2.63
C LEU A 97 16.91 6.37 -4.03
N ALA A 98 18.14 6.32 -4.53
CA ALA A 98 18.45 5.66 -5.80
C ALA A 98 18.13 4.15 -5.75
N LEU A 99 18.39 3.48 -4.62
CA LEU A 99 18.03 2.07 -4.46
C LEU A 99 16.51 1.87 -4.42
N LEU A 100 15.78 2.71 -3.68
CA LEU A 100 14.32 2.67 -3.67
C LEU A 100 13.75 2.94 -5.07
N GLN A 101 14.30 3.91 -5.80
CA GLN A 101 13.91 4.22 -7.17
C GLN A 101 14.05 2.99 -8.07
N ALA A 102 15.16 2.26 -7.97
CA ALA A 102 15.38 1.03 -8.75
C ALA A 102 14.35 -0.07 -8.45
N GLN A 103 13.76 -0.10 -7.24
CA GLN A 103 12.69 -1.07 -6.92
C GLN A 103 11.36 -0.72 -7.59
N VAL A 104 11.10 0.55 -7.89
CA VAL A 104 9.80 1.02 -8.41
C VAL A 104 9.85 1.45 -9.88
N ASP A 105 11.04 1.49 -10.50
CA ASP A 105 11.25 1.87 -11.89
C ASP A 105 10.81 0.74 -12.85
N ARG A 106 9.50 0.61 -13.02
CA ARG A 106 8.84 -0.42 -13.83
C ARG A 106 7.82 0.21 -14.76
N ARG A 107 7.76 -0.22 -16.02
CA ARG A 107 6.73 0.23 -16.97
C ARG A 107 5.42 -0.50 -16.66
N VAL A 108 4.47 0.21 -16.07
CA VAL A 108 3.15 -0.35 -15.73
C VAL A 108 2.14 -0.02 -16.83
N ALA A 109 1.37 -1.00 -17.29
CA ALA A 109 0.28 -0.77 -18.23
C ALA A 109 -0.85 0.05 -17.58
N VAL A 110 -1.26 1.15 -18.25
CA VAL A 110 -2.32 2.05 -17.79
C VAL A 110 -3.62 1.73 -18.53
N LEU A 111 -4.67 1.38 -17.78
CA LEU A 111 -6.00 1.13 -18.32
C LEU A 111 -6.97 2.26 -17.90
N PRO A 112 -7.66 2.93 -18.84
CA PRO A 112 -8.51 4.10 -18.54
C PRO A 112 -9.62 3.88 -17.50
N GLU A 113 -10.07 2.65 -17.34
CA GLU A 113 -11.13 2.25 -16.41
C GLU A 113 -10.63 2.02 -14.98
N LEU A 114 -9.33 1.86 -14.77
CA LEU A 114 -8.74 1.64 -13.45
C LEU A 114 -8.51 2.97 -12.71
N PRO A 115 -8.52 2.93 -11.36
CA PRO A 115 -8.16 4.08 -10.54
C PRO A 115 -6.70 4.49 -10.76
N PRO A 116 -6.30 5.72 -10.36
CA PRO A 116 -4.96 6.25 -10.62
C PRO A 116 -3.82 5.51 -9.90
N PHE A 117 -4.13 4.73 -8.86
CA PHE A 117 -3.15 3.92 -8.11
C PHE A 117 -3.63 2.47 -8.03
N ILE A 118 -2.80 1.55 -8.53
CA ILE A 118 -3.12 0.13 -8.71
C ILE A 118 -2.07 -0.82 -8.12
N GLY A 119 -1.16 -0.28 -7.30
CA GLY A 119 -0.01 -0.98 -6.75
C GLY A 119 1.24 -0.09 -6.77
N GLY A 120 2.29 -0.52 -6.09
CA GLY A 120 3.55 0.21 -5.95
C GLY A 120 4.00 0.33 -4.49
N ALA A 121 4.95 1.22 -4.24
CA ALA A 121 5.49 1.48 -2.92
C ALA A 121 4.52 2.33 -2.08
N VAL A 122 4.21 1.84 -0.88
CA VAL A 122 3.37 2.51 0.12
C VAL A 122 4.09 2.50 1.46
N GLY A 123 4.18 3.67 2.09
CA GLY A 123 4.91 3.83 3.35
C GLY A 123 5.20 5.28 3.67
N TYR A 124 6.35 5.55 4.26
CA TYR A 124 6.75 6.90 4.63
C TYR A 124 8.22 7.20 4.32
N ALA A 125 8.46 8.49 4.06
CA ALA A 125 9.75 9.13 4.11
C ALA A 125 9.73 10.09 5.32
N GLY A 126 10.58 9.81 6.31
CA GLY A 126 10.75 10.62 7.50
C GLY A 126 11.45 11.94 7.21
N TYR A 127 11.57 12.79 8.24
CA TYR A 127 12.19 14.10 8.11
C TYR A 127 13.65 14.00 7.68
N ASP A 128 14.41 13.09 8.27
CA ASP A 128 15.85 12.97 8.06
C ASP A 128 16.26 12.44 6.68
N VAL A 129 15.31 12.02 5.83
CA VAL A 129 15.54 11.73 4.39
C VAL A 129 16.16 12.92 3.67
N VAL A 130 15.85 14.16 4.08
CA VAL A 130 16.47 15.36 3.51
C VAL A 130 18.00 15.34 3.61
N ARG A 131 18.56 14.62 4.60
CA ARG A 131 20.01 14.51 4.82
C ARG A 131 20.71 13.62 3.80
N TYR A 132 19.96 12.87 2.98
CA TYR A 132 20.51 12.12 1.85
C TYR A 132 20.89 13.05 0.69
N THR A 133 20.20 14.17 0.54
CA THR A 133 20.45 15.13 -0.54
C THR A 133 21.17 16.39 -0.07
N GLU A 134 20.99 16.77 1.20
CA GLU A 134 21.51 18.02 1.76
C GLU A 134 22.37 17.79 3.00
N ARG A 135 23.42 18.61 3.14
CA ARG A 135 24.23 18.60 4.36
C ARG A 135 23.60 19.49 5.42
N LEU A 136 22.88 18.88 6.36
CA LEU A 136 22.34 19.56 7.53
C LEU A 136 23.23 19.30 8.76
N PRO A 137 24.02 20.28 9.24
CA PRO A 137 24.83 20.12 10.44
C PRO A 137 23.97 20.05 11.71
N ASN A 138 24.56 19.57 12.82
CA ASN A 138 23.93 19.51 14.14
C ASN A 138 22.62 18.71 14.17
N PRO A 139 22.61 17.43 13.75
CA PRO A 139 21.44 16.59 13.97
C PRO A 139 21.14 16.51 15.48
N PRO A 140 19.85 16.50 15.87
CA PRO A 140 19.50 16.16 17.25
C PRO A 140 19.94 14.71 17.54
N GLU A 141 19.94 14.35 18.82
CA GLU A 141 20.09 12.94 19.22
C GLU A 141 18.94 12.10 18.63
N ASP A 142 19.26 10.93 18.08
CA ASP A 142 18.26 9.98 17.61
C ASP A 142 17.66 9.23 18.81
N ASP A 143 16.55 9.75 19.32
CA ASP A 143 15.85 9.24 20.49
C ASP A 143 14.88 8.09 20.18
N ARG A 144 14.59 7.82 18.90
CA ARG A 144 13.53 6.88 18.49
C ARG A 144 14.01 5.74 17.60
N GLY A 145 15.18 5.85 16.97
CA GLY A 145 15.70 4.84 16.05
C GLY A 145 14.79 4.55 14.87
N LEU A 146 13.97 5.53 14.46
CA LEU A 146 13.03 5.36 13.36
C LEU A 146 13.80 5.27 12.04
N PRO A 147 13.35 4.43 11.10
CA PRO A 147 13.81 4.50 9.73
C PRO A 147 13.63 5.90 9.14
N ASP A 148 14.60 6.32 8.33
CA ASP A 148 14.43 7.49 7.46
C ASP A 148 13.42 7.16 6.36
N ILE A 149 13.48 5.94 5.81
CA ILE A 149 12.59 5.46 4.76
C ILE A 149 12.02 4.12 5.21
N SER A 150 10.71 3.92 5.05
CA SER A 150 10.08 2.61 5.19
C SER A 150 8.92 2.50 4.20
N PHE A 151 9.08 1.67 3.17
CA PHE A 151 8.08 1.42 2.14
C PHE A 151 7.87 -0.08 1.95
N ALA A 152 6.61 -0.48 1.86
CA ALA A 152 6.18 -1.79 1.44
C ALA A 152 5.74 -1.73 -0.03
N LEU A 153 6.16 -2.70 -0.84
CA LEU A 153 5.86 -2.78 -2.27
C LEU A 153 4.73 -3.77 -2.52
N TYR A 154 3.65 -3.29 -3.12
CA TYR A 154 2.44 -4.05 -3.36
C TYR A 154 2.17 -4.23 -4.84
N ASP A 155 1.89 -5.47 -5.23
CA ASP A 155 1.38 -5.85 -6.54
C ASP A 155 -0.07 -6.36 -6.47
N GLU A 156 -0.59 -6.64 -5.27
CA GLU A 156 -2.01 -6.88 -4.98
C GLU A 156 -2.63 -5.66 -4.29
N ILE A 157 -3.75 -5.16 -4.81
CA ILE A 157 -4.48 -4.04 -4.20
C ILE A 157 -5.99 -4.19 -4.37
N VAL A 158 -6.73 -3.68 -3.40
CA VAL A 158 -8.17 -3.46 -3.47
C VAL A 158 -8.45 -1.98 -3.45
N VAL A 159 -9.23 -1.51 -4.43
CA VAL A 159 -9.59 -0.09 -4.55
C VAL A 159 -11.09 0.05 -4.56
N PHE A 160 -11.64 0.77 -3.58
CA PHE A 160 -13.05 1.11 -3.51
C PHE A 160 -13.33 2.33 -4.39
N ASP A 161 -14.37 2.28 -5.22
CA ASP A 161 -14.96 3.44 -5.89
C ASP A 161 -16.31 3.76 -5.23
N HIS A 162 -16.29 4.75 -4.35
CA HIS A 162 -17.45 5.14 -3.54
C HIS A 162 -18.59 5.76 -4.35
N VAL A 163 -18.28 6.28 -5.55
CA VAL A 163 -19.26 6.87 -6.46
C VAL A 163 -20.00 5.77 -7.20
N GLN A 164 -19.26 4.79 -7.74
CA GLN A 164 -19.84 3.71 -8.52
C GLN A 164 -20.36 2.53 -7.67
N LYS A 165 -20.12 2.55 -6.35
CA LYS A 165 -20.48 1.47 -5.41
C LYS A 165 -19.90 0.12 -5.82
N THR A 166 -18.66 0.18 -6.31
CA THR A 166 -17.90 -0.99 -6.71
C THR A 166 -16.52 -0.96 -6.09
N LEU A 167 -15.87 -2.11 -6.04
CA LEU A 167 -14.45 -2.21 -5.76
C LEU A 167 -13.74 -2.96 -6.88
N TYR A 168 -12.46 -2.66 -7.05
CA TYR A 168 -11.53 -3.39 -7.90
C TYR A 168 -10.67 -4.28 -7.01
N ALA A 169 -10.58 -5.57 -7.32
CA ALA A 169 -9.52 -6.44 -6.83
C ALA A 169 -8.51 -6.59 -7.96
N ILE A 170 -7.27 -6.15 -7.75
CA ILE A 170 -6.25 -5.98 -8.78
C ILE A 170 -5.00 -6.76 -8.37
N ALA A 171 -4.38 -7.44 -9.33
CA ALA A 171 -3.03 -7.99 -9.22
C ALA A 171 -2.19 -7.52 -10.43
N LEU A 172 -0.99 -7.01 -10.18
CA LEU A 172 -0.03 -6.66 -11.22
C LEU A 172 0.78 -7.91 -11.57
N ALA A 173 0.63 -8.40 -12.80
CA ALA A 173 1.40 -9.52 -13.31
C ALA A 173 2.78 -9.03 -13.77
N ASP A 174 3.85 -9.67 -13.28
CA ASP A 174 5.18 -9.44 -13.82
C ASP A 174 5.33 -10.17 -15.17
N THR A 175 5.59 -9.38 -16.20
CA THR A 175 5.77 -9.84 -17.59
C THR A 175 7.18 -9.54 -18.11
N SER A 176 8.06 -9.05 -17.23
CA SER A 176 9.45 -8.76 -17.57
C SER A 176 10.28 -10.05 -17.70
N GLY A 177 11.38 -9.98 -18.48
CA GLY A 177 12.31 -11.09 -18.64
C GLY A 177 11.81 -12.23 -19.53
N GLN A 178 12.15 -13.47 -19.19
CA GLN A 178 11.80 -14.69 -19.94
C GLN A 178 10.60 -15.44 -19.32
N VAL A 179 9.67 -14.69 -18.70
CA VAL A 179 8.48 -15.29 -18.07
C VAL A 179 7.48 -15.70 -19.15
N ASP A 180 6.89 -16.89 -19.01
CA ASP A 180 5.77 -17.30 -19.85
C ASP A 180 4.55 -16.42 -19.55
N VAL A 181 4.10 -15.66 -20.56
CA VAL A 181 3.02 -14.66 -20.44
C VAL A 181 1.70 -15.31 -20.02
N GLU A 182 1.43 -16.54 -20.47
CA GLU A 182 0.21 -17.26 -20.07
C GLU A 182 0.25 -17.66 -18.61
N SER A 183 1.39 -18.17 -18.13
CA SER A 183 1.59 -18.46 -16.71
C SER A 183 1.47 -17.21 -15.85
N ALA A 184 2.04 -16.07 -16.26
CA ALA A 184 1.93 -14.81 -15.54
C ALA A 184 0.47 -14.33 -15.45
N TYR A 185 -0.29 -14.44 -16.54
CA TYR A 185 -1.72 -14.12 -16.57
C TYR A 185 -2.53 -15.06 -15.66
N ALA A 186 -2.27 -16.37 -15.72
CA ALA A 186 -2.96 -17.36 -14.91
C ALA A 186 -2.71 -17.16 -13.41
N ASP A 187 -1.47 -16.85 -13.02
CA ASP A 187 -1.12 -16.50 -11.65
C ASP A 187 -1.85 -15.23 -11.18
N ALA A 188 -1.83 -14.17 -11.97
CA ALA A 188 -2.52 -12.93 -11.63
C ALA A 188 -4.04 -13.13 -11.50
N CYS A 189 -4.65 -13.93 -12.38
CA CYS A 189 -6.05 -14.34 -12.25
C CYS A 189 -6.32 -15.04 -10.91
N ALA A 190 -5.45 -15.97 -10.51
CA ALA A 190 -5.57 -16.71 -9.25
C ALA A 190 -5.40 -15.82 -8.01
N ARG A 191 -4.49 -14.84 -8.05
CA ARG A 191 -4.32 -13.83 -6.99
C ARG A 191 -5.55 -12.93 -6.86
N VAL A 192 -6.09 -12.46 -7.97
CA VAL A 192 -7.35 -11.69 -8.01
C VAL A 192 -8.53 -12.50 -7.46
N ASP A 193 -8.61 -13.79 -7.81
CA ASP A 193 -9.66 -14.68 -7.29
C ASP A 193 -9.54 -14.88 -5.78
N ARG A 194 -8.31 -15.06 -5.28
CA ARG A 194 -8.02 -15.14 -3.84
C ARG A 194 -8.46 -13.88 -3.09
N LEU A 195 -8.17 -12.69 -3.63
CA LEU A 195 -8.64 -11.43 -3.05
C LEU A 195 -10.18 -11.38 -3.02
N ALA A 196 -10.82 -11.70 -4.14
CA ALA A 196 -12.27 -11.69 -4.27
C ALA A 196 -12.95 -12.69 -3.30
N GLU A 197 -12.36 -13.87 -3.12
CA GLU A 197 -12.86 -14.90 -2.20
C GLU A 197 -12.75 -14.44 -0.74
N ARG A 198 -11.61 -13.88 -0.34
CA ARG A 198 -11.42 -13.35 1.02
C ARG A 198 -12.39 -12.21 1.32
N LEU A 199 -12.64 -11.32 0.35
CA LEU A 199 -13.60 -10.23 0.50
C LEU A 199 -15.05 -10.74 0.67
N ARG A 200 -15.40 -11.88 0.07
CA ARG A 200 -16.74 -12.50 0.21
C ARG A 200 -16.93 -13.17 1.57
N TRP A 201 -15.86 -13.56 2.24
CA TRP A 201 -15.95 -14.20 3.55
C TRP A 201 -16.58 -13.26 4.58
N ASN A 202 -17.61 -13.72 5.27
CA ASN A 202 -18.26 -12.94 6.31
C ASN A 202 -17.61 -13.25 7.66
N ASP A 203 -16.77 -12.35 8.16
CA ASP A 203 -16.15 -12.47 9.46
C ASP A 203 -17.07 -11.91 10.57
N ARG A 204 -17.35 -12.70 11.60
CA ARG A 204 -18.18 -12.30 12.76
C ARG A 204 -17.41 -11.47 13.79
N ARG A 205 -16.12 -11.18 13.57
CA ARG A 205 -15.26 -10.40 14.49
C ARG A 205 -15.60 -8.91 14.57
N LEU A 206 -16.31 -8.35 13.59
CA LEU A 206 -16.76 -6.96 13.65
C LEU A 206 -18.05 -6.87 14.45
N ALA A 207 -17.94 -6.51 15.73
CA ALA A 207 -19.07 -6.20 16.58
C ALA A 207 -19.37 -4.69 16.55
N ILE A 208 -20.66 -4.35 16.57
CA ILE A 208 -21.11 -2.97 16.74
C ILE A 208 -21.07 -2.68 18.24
N HIS A 209 -20.52 -1.52 18.59
CA HIS A 209 -20.45 -1.05 19.96
C HIS A 209 -21.09 0.33 20.06
N ASP A 210 -21.77 0.59 21.18
CA ASP A 210 -22.30 1.92 21.48
C ASP A 210 -21.15 2.89 21.71
N VAL A 211 -21.18 4.03 21.03
CA VAL A 211 -20.27 5.15 21.30
C VAL A 211 -21.00 6.11 22.22
N PRO A 212 -20.48 6.43 23.42
CA PRO A 212 -21.12 7.37 24.33
C PRO A 212 -21.31 8.73 23.67
N VAL A 213 -22.52 9.29 23.77
CA VAL A 213 -22.85 10.63 23.21
C VAL A 213 -22.06 11.74 23.90
N GLU A 214 -21.71 11.54 25.17
CA GLU A 214 -20.97 12.47 26.02
C GLU A 214 -19.45 12.25 25.96
N ALA A 215 -18.91 11.83 24.81
CA ALA A 215 -17.48 11.59 24.61
C ALA A 215 -16.65 12.88 24.50
N HIS A 216 -16.79 13.78 25.46
CA HIS A 216 -15.64 14.52 25.96
C HIS A 216 -15.19 13.74 27.20
N ALA A 217 -14.31 12.77 27.00
CA ALA A 217 -13.60 12.21 28.14
C ALA A 217 -12.91 13.38 28.85
N GLU A 218 -13.40 13.73 30.03
CA GLU A 218 -12.69 14.51 31.05
C GLU A 218 -11.44 13.76 31.58
N GLY A 219 -10.99 12.71 30.87
CA GLY A 219 -9.65 12.17 31.03
C GLY A 219 -8.67 13.15 30.42
N LYS A 220 -8.02 13.98 31.25
CA LYS A 220 -6.78 14.64 30.85
C LYS A 220 -5.83 13.54 30.37
N LEU A 221 -5.57 13.52 29.06
CA LEU A 221 -4.44 12.78 28.52
C LEU A 221 -3.21 13.22 29.32
N VAL A 222 -2.54 12.28 29.98
CA VAL A 222 -1.25 12.55 30.62
C VAL A 222 -0.24 12.61 29.49
N TYR A 223 0.35 13.78 29.27
CA TYR A 223 1.41 13.99 28.30
C TYR A 223 2.56 14.73 28.97
N GLU A 224 3.76 14.55 28.41
CA GLU A 224 4.96 15.25 28.80
C GLU A 224 5.49 16.00 27.57
N SER A 225 5.86 17.26 27.77
CA SER A 225 6.49 18.08 26.74
C SER A 225 8.00 17.86 26.78
N ASN A 226 8.65 17.76 25.62
CA ASN A 226 10.11 17.66 25.52
C ASN A 226 10.83 19.01 25.69
N PHE A 227 10.09 20.09 25.93
CA PHE A 227 10.60 21.42 26.27
C PHE A 227 9.63 22.14 27.21
N ASP A 228 10.14 23.02 28.05
CA ASP A 228 9.32 24.00 28.77
C ASP A 228 9.06 25.26 27.92
N LYS A 229 8.18 26.13 28.40
CA LYS A 229 7.80 27.36 27.68
C LYS A 229 8.98 28.32 27.51
N GLU A 230 9.86 28.40 28.51
CA GLU A 230 10.99 29.34 28.49
C GLU A 230 12.08 28.88 27.53
N SER A 231 12.28 27.57 27.38
CA SER A 231 13.25 26.97 26.47
C SER A 231 12.79 27.00 25.01
N PHE A 232 11.49 27.13 24.77
CA PHE A 232 10.92 27.21 23.42
C PHE A 232 10.88 28.63 22.85
N LEU A 233 10.73 29.65 23.71
CA LEU A 233 10.61 31.07 23.34
C LEU A 233 11.98 31.73 23.13
#